data_AF-A0A2D6K0D2-F1
#
_entry.id   AF-A0A2D6K0D2-F1
#
_cell.length_a   1.000
_cell.length_b   1.000
_cell.length_c   1.000
_cell.angle_alpha   90.00
_cell.angle_beta   90.00
_cell.angle_gamma   90.00
#
_symmetry.space_group_name_H-M   'P 1'
#
loop_
_entity.id
_entity.type
_entity.pdbx_description
1 polymer ?
#
loop_
_entity_poly.entity_id
_entity_poly.type
_entity_poly.pdbx_seq_one_letter_code
_entity_poly.pdbx_strand_id
1 'polypeptide(L)' 'MKAEDLKTKTVDELQKILIDERKAQMNARFQRANGTMEKTDGVRKGRRTIARIKTFLNAKLKEEATKGASKSKAA' A
#
# COMPACT_ATOMS: atom_id res chain seq x y z
N MET A 1 0.84 -10.54 0.37
CA MET A 1 1.49 -9.61 1.31
C MET A 1 0.81 -9.67 2.68
N LYS A 2 1.54 -10.02 3.74
CA LYS A 2 1.04 -9.95 5.12
C LYS A 2 1.16 -8.51 5.63
N ALA A 3 0.34 -8.16 6.62
CA ALA A 3 0.31 -6.80 7.17
C ALA A 3 1.57 -6.46 7.99
N GLU A 4 2.24 -7.48 8.52
CA GLU A 4 3.47 -7.36 9.31
C GLU A 4 4.64 -6.86 8.44
N ASP A 5 4.76 -7.38 7.22
CA ASP A 5 5.79 -6.97 6.25
C ASP A 5 5.67 -5.50 5.80
N LEU A 6 4.52 -4.87 6.03
CA LEU A 6 4.26 -3.47 5.68
C LEU A 6 4.52 -2.50 6.84
N LYS A 7 4.52 -2.99 8.09
CA LYS A 7 4.81 -2.17 9.28
C LYS A 7 6.30 -1.81 9.39
N THR A 8 7.17 -2.76 9.04
CA THR A 8 8.63 -2.61 9.16
C THR A 8 9.26 -1.73 8.08
N LYS A 9 8.58 -1.53 6.94
CA LYS A 9 9.10 -0.78 5.79
C LYS A 9 9.01 0.72 5.96
N THR A 10 9.96 1.47 5.41
CA THR A 10 9.97 2.95 5.47
C THR A 10 8.91 3.58 4.56
N VAL A 11 8.62 4.87 4.74
CA VAL A 11 7.60 5.59 3.93
C VAL A 11 7.96 5.54 2.44
N ASP A 12 9.24 5.73 2.10
CA ASP A 12 9.73 5.71 0.71
C ASP A 12 9.65 4.31 0.09
N GLU A 13 9.95 3.26 0.87
CA GLU A 13 9.79 1.88 0.43
C GLU A 13 8.33 1.53 0.18
N LEU A 14 7.41 2.00 1.04
CA LEU A 14 5.97 1.81 0.86
C LEU A 14 5.47 2.51 -0.41
N GLN A 15 6.00 3.69 -0.73
CA GLN A 15 5.68 4.39 -1.98
C GLN A 15 6.20 3.64 -3.21
N LYS A 16 7.44 3.11 -3.17
CA LYS A 16 7.98 2.28 -4.26
C LYS A 16 7.13 1.04 -4.51
N ILE A 17 6.78 0.31 -3.45
CA ILE A 17 5.93 -0.89 -3.55
C ILE A 17 4.53 -0.53 -4.08
N LEU A 18 3.98 0.62 -3.69
CA LEU A 18 2.70 1.09 -4.22
C LEU A 18 2.75 1.28 -5.75
N ILE A 19 3.85 1.83 -6.28
CA ILE A 19 4.04 2.03 -7.72
C ILE A 19 4.12 0.67 -8.43
N ASP A 20 4.89 -0.27 -7.89
CA ASP A 20 5.07 -1.59 -8.47
C ASP A 20 3.76 -2.40 -8.47
N GLU A 21 3.00 -2.37 -7.37
CA GLU A 21 1.68 -3.00 -7.27
C GLU A 21 0.67 -2.36 -8.24
N ARG A 22 0.75 -1.04 -8.49
CA ARG A 22 -0.10 -0.39 -9.50
C ARG A 22 0.24 -0.82 -10.93
N LYS A 23 1.53 -0.99 -11.26
CA LYS A 23 1.94 -1.53 -12.56
C LYS A 23 1.43 -2.96 -12.73
N ALA A 24 1.57 -3.80 -11.71
CA ALA A 24 1.04 -5.16 -11.72
C ALA A 24 -0.50 -5.17 -11.89
N GLN A 25 -1.22 -4.27 -11.22
CA GLN A 25 -2.66 -4.12 -11.38
C GLN A 25 -3.04 -3.72 -12.81
N MET A 26 -2.28 -2.83 -13.45
CA MET A 26 -2.52 -2.42 -14.83
C MET A 26 -2.32 -3.58 -15.80
N ASN A 27 -1.24 -4.34 -15.65
CA ASN A 27 -0.99 -5.56 -16.42
C ASN A 27 -2.12 -6.59 -16.24
N ALA A 28 -2.60 -6.78 -15.01
CA ALA A 28 -3.74 -7.65 -14.74
C ALA A 28 -5.04 -7.17 -15.41
N ARG A 29 -5.25 -5.85 -15.58
CA ARG A 29 -6.38 -5.31 -16.34
C ARG A 29 -6.24 -5.58 -17.83
N PHE A 30 -5.03 -5.46 -18.38
CA PHE A 30 -4.77 -5.79 -19.78
C PHE A 30 -4.96 -7.28 -20.06
N GLN A 31 -4.48 -8.16 -19.18
CA GLN A 31 -4.72 -9.61 -19.27
C GLN A 31 -6.21 -9.94 -19.22
N ARG A 32 -6.98 -9.25 -18.36
CA ARG A 32 -8.44 -9.40 -18.30
C ARG A 32 -9.11 -8.95 -19.60
N ALA A 33 -8.67 -7.84 -20.19
CA ALA A 33 -9.22 -7.35 -21.46
C ALA A 33 -8.89 -8.26 -22.64
N ASN A 34 -7.71 -8.89 -22.63
CA ASN A 34 -7.25 -9.83 -23.66
C ASN A 34 -7.87 -11.24 -23.53
N GLY A 35 -8.67 -11.50 -22.49
CA GLY A 35 -9.34 -12.80 -22.29
C GLY A 35 -8.42 -13.95 -21.86
N THR A 36 -7.12 -13.71 -21.66
CA THR A 36 -6.12 -14.74 -21.27
C THR A 36 -5.98 -14.91 -19.76
N MET A 37 -6.87 -14.30 -18.97
CA MET A 37 -6.74 -14.25 -17.52
C MET A 37 -7.36 -15.49 -16.85
N GLU A 38 -6.55 -16.52 -16.60
CA GLU A 38 -6.99 -17.77 -15.96
C GLU A 38 -7.29 -17.62 -14.45
N LYS A 39 -6.62 -16.67 -13.77
CA LYS A 39 -6.68 -16.50 -12.30
C LYS A 39 -7.22 -15.12 -11.92
N THR A 40 -8.54 -15.03 -11.74
CA THR A 40 -9.25 -13.78 -11.38
C THR A 40 -9.05 -13.35 -9.91
N ASP A 41 -8.58 -14.25 -9.05
CA ASP A 41 -8.29 -13.99 -7.64
C ASP A 41 -7.13 -13.00 -7.44
N GLY A 42 -6.20 -12.96 -8.39
CA GLY A 42 -5.07 -12.02 -8.42
C GLY A 42 -5.51 -10.55 -8.38
N VAL A 43 -6.63 -10.21 -9.04
CA VAL A 43 -7.17 -8.84 -9.05
C VAL A 43 -7.62 -8.41 -7.65
N ARG A 44 -8.33 -9.29 -6.94
CA ARG A 44 -8.80 -9.01 -5.57
C ARG A 44 -7.64 -8.92 -4.59
N LYS A 45 -6.63 -9.79 -4.74
CA LYS A 45 -5.41 -9.77 -3.93
C LYS A 45 -4.63 -8.46 -4.12
N GLY A 46 -4.35 -8.05 -5.36
CA GLY A 46 -3.66 -6.78 -5.64
C GLY A 46 -4.40 -5.55 -5.10
N ARG A 47 -5.74 -5.48 -5.28
CA ARG A 47 -6.55 -4.39 -4.69
C ARG A 47 -6.41 -4.29 -3.18
N ARG A 48 -6.40 -5.43 -2.48
CA ARG A 48 -6.23 -5.48 -1.02
C ARG A 48 -4.83 -5.09 -0.58
N THR A 49 -3.80 -5.50 -1.32
CA THR A 49 -2.41 -5.11 -1.05
C THR A 49 -2.25 -3.59 -1.13
N ILE A 50 -2.75 -2.96 -2.21
CA ILE A 50 -2.71 -1.50 -2.38
C ILE A 50 -3.45 -0.79 -1.24
N ALA A 51 -4.63 -1.29 -0.85
CA ALA A 51 -5.38 -0.70 0.26
C ALA A 51 -4.59 -0.74 1.56
N ARG A 52 -3.95 -1.87 1.90
CA ARG A 52 -3.12 -2.00 3.10
C ARG A 52 -1.93 -1.04 3.10
N ILE A 53 -1.21 -0.92 1.98
CA ILE A 53 -0.09 0.03 1.84
C ILE A 53 -0.53 1.46 2.13
N LYS A 54 -1.66 1.88 1.53
CA LYS A 54 -2.24 3.21 1.78
C LYS A 54 -2.62 3.41 3.25
N THR A 55 -3.20 2.41 3.90
CA THR A 55 -3.53 2.47 5.33
C THR A 55 -2.28 2.68 6.18
N PHE A 56 -1.19 1.97 5.90
CA PHE A 56 0.07 2.12 6.65
C PHE A 56 0.75 3.47 6.40
N LEU A 57 0.73 3.97 5.15
CA LEU A 57 1.20 5.33 4.87
C LEU A 57 0.43 6.37 5.70
N ASN A 58 -0.90 6.28 5.72
CA ASN A 58 -1.72 7.18 6.51
C ASN A 58 -1.49 7.01 8.03
N ALA A 59 -1.25 5.79 8.50
CA ALA A 59 -0.94 5.52 9.90
C ALA A 59 0.40 6.15 10.32
N LYS A 60 1.45 6.02 9.48
CA LYS A 60 2.75 6.65 9.74
C LYS A 60 2.68 8.17 9.73
N LEU A 61 1.97 8.76 8.77
CA LEU A 61 1.72 10.21 8.73
C LEU A 61 0.96 10.70 9.97
N LYS A 62 -0.01 9.93 10.46
CA LYS A 62 -0.70 10.23 11.72
C LYS A 62 0.20 10.09 12.94
N GLU A 63 1.04 9.05 13.01
CA GLU A 63 2.02 8.91 14.10
C GLU A 63 2.97 10.11 14.15
N GLU A 64 3.49 10.55 13.00
CA GLU A 64 4.33 11.75 12.93
C GLU A 64 3.60 13.02 13.37
N ALA A 65 2.32 13.18 12.99
CA ALA A 65 1.50 14.30 13.45
C ALA A 65 1.25 14.26 14.99
N THR A 66 1.02 13.07 15.56
CA THR A 66 0.82 12.93 17.02
C THR A 66 2.09 13.20 17.83
N LYS A 67 3.28 12.85 17.30
CA LYS A 67 4.57 13.18 17.92
C LYS A 67 4.89 14.68 17.87
N GLY A 68 4.36 15.41 16.89
CA GLY A 68 4.45 16.88 16.82
C GLY A 68 3.60 17.57 17.88
N ALA A 69 2.38 17.07 18.15
CA ALA A 69 1.47 17.63 19.13
C ALA A 69 1.89 17.42 20.60
N SER A 70 2.70 16.39 20.90
CA SER A 70 3.22 16.17 22.26
C SER A 70 4.38 17.09 22.65
N LYS A 71 5.07 17.71 21.68
CA LYS A 71 6.14 18.68 21.94
C LYS A 71 5.62 20.09 22.24
N SER A 72 4.44 20.47 21.74
CA SER A 72 3.87 21.80 21.97
C SER A 72 3.06 21.93 23.26
N LYS A 73 2.76 20.82 23.95
CA LYS A 73 2.02 20.83 25.23
C LYS A 73 2.95 20.80 26.46
N ALA A 74 4.27 20.76 26.25
CA ALA A 74 5.29 20.71 27.29
C ALA A 74 6.21 21.95 27.32
N ALA A 75 5.85 23.01 26.59
CA ALA A 75 6.54 24.31 26.58
C ALA A 75 5.60 25.40 27.09
#